data_AF-A0A0G4R422-F1
#
_entry.id   AF-A0A0G4R422-F1
#
_cell.length_a   1.000
_cell.length_b   1.000
_cell.length_c   1.000
_cell.angle_alpha   90.00
_cell.angle_beta   90.00
_cell.angle_gamma   90.00
#
_symmetry.space_group_name_H-M   'P 1'
#
loop_
_entity.id
_entity.type
_entity.pdbx_description
1 polymer ?
#
loop_
_entity_poly.entity_id
_entity_poly.type
_entity_poly.pdbx_seq_one_letter_code
_entity_poly.pdbx_strand_id
1 'polypeptide(L)' 'GKLDLLVVLDFRMSTTCLSSDIVLPTATWYDKDDLNTSDMHPFIHPLSAAVQPWWQSWSDWEIYK' A
#
# COMPACT_ATOMS: atom_id res chain seq x y z
N GLY A 1 7.87 1.90 -26.57
CA GLY A 1 7.83 2.52 -25.23
C GLY A 1 6.75 3.57 -25.22
N LYS A 2 5.84 3.53 -24.24
CA LYS A 2 4.76 4.51 -24.07
C LYS A 2 4.69 5.09 -22.66
N LEU A 3 5.45 4.54 -21.71
CA LEU A 3 5.55 5.02 -20.33
C LEU A 3 6.97 5.53 -20.13
N ASP A 4 7.09 6.79 -19.72
CA ASP A 4 8.38 7.45 -19.48
C ASP A 4 8.91 7.19 -18.06
N LEU A 5 8.02 6.87 -17.11
CA LEU A 5 8.37 6.49 -15.74
C LEU A 5 7.23 5.64 -15.14
N LEU A 6 7.57 4.48 -14.58
CA LEU A 6 6.64 3.64 -13.82
C LEU A 6 7.08 3.53 -12.35
N VAL A 7 6.26 4.08 -11.46
CA VAL A 7 6.45 3.99 -10.00
C VAL A 7 5.39 3.07 -9.41
N VAL A 8 5.81 2.12 -8.58
CA VAL A 8 4.92 1.14 -7.94
C VAL A 8 5.10 1.20 -6.43
N LEU A 9 3.97 1.22 -5.71
CA LEU A 9 3.92 1.10 -4.25
C LEU A 9 3.44 -0.30 -3.91
N ASP A 10 4.25 -1.09 -3.22
CA ASP A 10 3.87 -2.45 -2.81
C ASP A 10 4.65 -2.86 -1.55
N PHE A 11 4.00 -3.64 -0.69
CA PHE A 11 4.63 -4.21 0.51
C PHE A 11 5.36 -5.52 0.19
N ARG A 12 5.18 -6.06 -1.03
CA ARG A 12 5.88 -7.23 -1.56
C ARG A 12 6.38 -6.97 -2.99
N MET A 13 7.42 -7.67 -3.41
CA MET A 13 7.85 -7.62 -4.82
C MET A 13 6.88 -8.37 -5.72
N SER A 14 5.84 -7.68 -6.21
CA SER A 14 4.92 -8.19 -7.22
C SER A 14 5.55 -8.16 -8.62
N THR A 15 4.92 -8.86 -9.57
CA THR A 15 5.37 -8.87 -10.98
C THR A 15 5.41 -7.46 -11.58
N THR A 16 4.50 -6.58 -11.14
CA THR A 16 4.48 -5.18 -11.54
C THR A 16 5.68 -4.40 -10.99
N CYS A 17 6.06 -4.65 -9.73
CA CYS A 17 7.28 -4.08 -9.13
C CYS A 17 8.55 -4.55 -9.84
N LEU A 18 8.58 -5.79 -10.32
CA LEU A 18 9.72 -6.31 -11.08
C LEU A 18 9.89 -5.65 -12.46
N SER A 19 8.80 -5.12 -13.01
CA SER A 19 8.78 -4.42 -14.30
C SER A 19 8.83 -2.88 -14.19
N SER A 20 8.94 -2.33 -12.98
CA SER A 20 8.90 -0.88 -12.73
C SER A 20 10.28 -0.26 -12.52
N ASP A 21 10.38 1.05 -12.76
CA ASP A 21 11.63 1.81 -12.61
C ASP A 21 11.91 2.15 -11.14
N ILE A 22 10.85 2.43 -10.36
CA ILE A 22 10.94 2.80 -8.94
C ILE A 22 9.91 1.99 -8.15
N VAL A 23 10.36 1.42 -7.04
CA VAL A 23 9.50 0.72 -6.07
C VAL A 23 9.59 1.42 -4.73
N LEU A 24 8.45 1.82 -4.17
CA LEU A 24 8.35 2.43 -2.84
C LEU A 24 7.70 1.44 -1.86
N PRO A 25 8.32 1.21 -0.68
CA PRO A 25 7.77 0.28 0.30
C PRO A 25 6.54 0.88 0.99
N THR A 26 5.37 0.27 0.77
CA THR A 26 4.15 0.65 1.50
C THR A 26 3.91 -0.22 2.74
N ALA A 27 3.22 0.32 3.73
CA ALA A 27 2.84 -0.37 4.95
C ALA A 27 1.79 -1.47 4.68
N THR A 28 1.90 -2.58 5.42
CA THR A 28 0.90 -3.66 5.33
C THR A 28 -0.44 -3.22 5.93
N TRP A 29 -1.48 -4.03 5.72
CA TRP A 29 -2.81 -3.76 6.31
C TRP A 29 -2.82 -3.72 7.84
N TYR A 30 -1.82 -4.33 8.49
CA TYR A 30 -1.68 -4.34 9.95
C TYR A 30 -0.81 -3.21 10.47
N ASP A 31 -0.27 -2.36 9.60
CA ASP A 31 0.62 -1.27 9.99
C ASP A 31 0.06 0.11 9.57
N LYS A 32 -1.23 0.19 9.20
CA LYS A 32 -1.89 1.43 8.78
C LYS A 32 -3.35 1.51 9.21
N ASP A 33 -3.84 2.74 9.32
CA ASP A 33 -5.24 3.04 9.60
C ASP A 33 -6.00 3.34 8.29
N ASP A 34 -7.08 2.60 8.04
CA ASP A 34 -7.93 2.76 6.85
C ASP A 34 -9.36 2.21 7.13
N LEU A 35 -10.30 2.38 6.19
CA LEU A 35 -11.67 1.85 6.30
C LEU A 35 -11.97 0.84 5.18
N ASN A 36 -12.65 -0.26 5.52
CA ASN A 36 -13.06 -1.29 4.57
C ASN A 36 -14.56 -1.62 4.67
N THR A 37 -15.20 -1.75 3.50
CA THR A 37 -16.60 -2.16 3.30
C THR A 37 -16.71 -3.09 2.10
N SER A 38 -17.76 -3.92 2.03
CA SER A 38 -17.99 -4.86 0.92
C SER A 38 -19.48 -4.97 0.58
N ASP A 39 -19.81 -5.17 -0.70
CA ASP A 39 -21.20 -5.33 -1.18
C ASP A 39 -21.94 -6.51 -0.53
N MET A 40 -21.22 -7.50 -0.01
CA MET A 40 -21.79 -8.69 0.61
C MET A 40 -22.45 -8.42 1.96
N HIS A 41 -22.12 -7.31 2.63
CA HIS A 41 -22.63 -7.01 3.97
C HIS A 41 -22.74 -5.51 4.25
N PRO A 42 -23.70 -5.06 5.07
CA PRO A 42 -23.88 -3.64 5.40
C PRO A 42 -22.95 -3.15 6.53
N PHE A 43 -21.87 -3.87 6.84
CA PHE A 43 -20.93 -3.50 7.90
C PHE A 43 -19.70 -2.76 7.37
N ILE A 44 -19.22 -1.79 8.15
CA ILE A 44 -17.96 -1.07 7.97
C ILE A 44 -16.98 -1.50 9.06
N HIS A 45 -15.72 -1.79 8.67
CA HIS A 45 -14.68 -2.21 9.60
C HIS A 45 -13.37 -1.46 9.32
N PRO A 46 -12.67 -0.99 10.37
CA PRO A 46 -11.38 -0.33 10.19
C PRO A 46 -10.25 -1.35 9.99
N LEU A 47 -9.24 -0.94 9.22
CA LEU A 47 -7.88 -1.41 9.38
C LEU A 47 -7.24 -0.53 10.45
N SER A 48 -6.49 -1.14 11.36
CA SER A 48 -5.79 -0.40 12.41
C SER A 48 -4.36 -0.90 12.52
N ALA A 49 -3.44 0.04 12.73
CA ALA A 49 -2.04 -0.27 12.93
C ALA A 49 -1.84 -1.06 14.24
N ALA A 50 -1.62 -2.37 14.12
CA ALA A 50 -1.22 -3.23 15.23
C ALA A 50 0.20 -2.91 15.68
N VAL A 51 1.08 -2.55 14.74
CA VAL A 51 2.46 -2.11 14.98
C VAL A 51 2.77 -0.94 14.06
N GLN A 52 3.82 -0.17 14.37
CA GLN A 52 4.31 0.84 13.45
C GLN A 52 4.85 0.20 12.16
N PRO A 53 4.73 0.86 11.01
CA PRO A 53 5.31 0.41 9.74
C PRO A 53 6.76 -0.04 9.91
N TRP A 54 7.04 -1.26 9.45
CA TRP A 54 8.35 -1.86 9.59
C TRP A 54 9.35 -1.22 8.63
N TRP A 55 10.61 -1.09 9.05
CA TRP A 55 11.69 -0.54 8.25
C TRP A 55 11.43 0.91 7.80
N GLN A 56 11.54 1.17 6.49
CA GLN A 56 11.27 2.45 5.86
C GLN A 56 9.93 2.42 5.10
N SER A 57 9.02 1.52 5.49
CA SER A 57 7.68 1.51 4.91
C SER A 57 6.84 2.65 5.47
N TRP A 58 5.98 3.22 4.63
CA TRP A 58 5.05 4.28 5.00
C TRP A 58 3.65 3.90 4.50
N SER A 59 2.60 4.43 5.13
CA SER A 59 1.25 4.22 4.60
C SER A 59 1.13 4.88 3.22
N ASP A 60 0.27 4.34 2.36
CA ASP A 60 0.05 4.91 1.02
C ASP A 60 -0.26 6.42 1.10
N TRP A 61 -1.01 6.81 2.13
CA TRP A 61 -1.32 8.21 2.43
C TRP A 61 -0.08 9.07 2.69
N GLU A 62 0.83 8.63 3.56
CA GLU A 62 2.04 9.40 3.87
C GLU A 62 3.04 9.43 2.71
N ILE A 63 3.01 8.45 1.80
CA ILE A 63 3.87 8.43 0.60
C ILE A 63 3.44 9.51 -0.41
N TYR A 64 2.14 9.79 -0.52
CA TYR A 64 1.61 10.79 -1.46
C TYR A 64 1.49 12.20 -0.88
N LYS A 65 1.54 12.36 0.45
CA LYS A 65 1.45 13.67 1.13
C LYS A 65 2.66 14.55 0.83
#